data_AF-A0A1U8L387-F1
#
_entry.id   AF-A0A1U8L387-F1
#
_cell.length_a   1.000
_cell.length_b   1.000
_cell.length_c   1.000
_cell.angle_alpha   90.00
_cell.angle_beta   90.00
_cell.angle_gamma   90.00
#
_symmetry.space_group_name_H-M   'P 1'
#
loop_
_entity.id
_entity.type
_entity.pdbx_description
1 polymer ?
#
loop_
_entity_poly.entity_id
_entity_poly.type
_entity_poly.pdbx_seq_one_letter_code
_entity_poly.pdbx_strand_id
1 'polypeptide(L)'
;MIDLASPFNESNGVSIGEPDLSFVNAACVAQSLKLKPSFQEIVEGVYHAIAKEVDFANKAEQVVAEVNAWAETATRGLIRNLLTAEALKVINEYTALILANALYFKGTWAQLFDTSRSNRLLKYSGWT
;
A
#
# COMPACT_ATOMS: atom_id res chain seq x y z
N MET A 1 2.62 -19.65 -1.18
CA MET A 1 1.82 -18.63 -0.50
C MET A 1 2.80 -17.69 0.17
N ILE A 2 2.89 -16.43 -0.27
CA ILE A 2 3.79 -15.45 0.33
C ILE A 2 3.08 -14.86 1.55
N ASP A 3 3.57 -15.17 2.75
CA ASP A 3 3.02 -14.64 4.01
C ASP A 3 3.48 -13.19 4.23
N LEU A 4 2.67 -12.24 3.81
CA LEU A 4 2.90 -10.80 3.97
C LEU A 4 2.12 -10.30 5.19
N ALA A 5 2.55 -10.67 6.40
CA ALA A 5 1.93 -10.12 7.61
C ALA A 5 2.14 -8.59 7.65
N SER A 6 1.07 -7.82 7.86
CA SER A 6 1.17 -6.38 8.09
C SER A 6 1.79 -6.14 9.47
N PRO A 7 2.90 -5.38 9.59
CA PRO A 7 3.57 -5.17 10.88
C PRO A 7 2.80 -4.22 11.82
N PHE A 8 1.70 -3.64 11.36
CA PHE A 8 0.94 -2.65 12.11
C PHE A 8 -0.53 -3.06 12.22
N ASN A 9 -0.95 -3.45 13.41
CA ASN A 9 -2.35 -3.64 13.78
C ASN A 9 -2.67 -2.66 14.92
N GLU A 10 -2.94 -1.40 14.58
CA GLU A 10 -3.35 -0.42 15.57
C GLU A 10 -4.79 -0.67 16.03
N SER A 11 -4.88 -1.02 17.32
CA SER A 11 -6.02 -0.94 18.25
C SER A 11 -7.42 -1.35 17.75
N ASN A 12 -7.86 -2.51 18.24
CA ASN A 12 -9.27 -2.78 18.50
C ASN A 12 -9.78 -1.86 19.63
N GLY A 13 -10.14 -0.63 19.30
CA GLY A 13 -10.75 0.32 20.22
C GLY A 13 -10.92 1.68 19.58
N VAL A 14 -12.14 1.98 19.09
CA VAL A 14 -12.44 3.29 18.51
C VAL A 14 -12.53 4.33 19.63
N SER A 15 -11.41 4.98 19.93
CA SER A 15 -11.34 6.22 20.69
C SER A 15 -12.04 7.31 19.86
N ILE A 16 -13.11 7.94 20.37
CA ILE A 16 -13.77 9.04 19.66
C ILE A 16 -12.77 10.19 19.50
N GLY A 17 -12.33 10.45 18.26
CA GLY A 17 -11.42 11.56 17.91
C GLY A 17 -10.04 11.15 17.40
N GLU A 18 -9.66 9.88 17.51
CA GLU A 18 -8.40 9.39 16.95
C GLU A 18 -8.53 9.18 15.44
N PRO A 19 -7.59 9.66 14.61
CA PRO A 19 -7.65 9.43 13.17
C PRO A 19 -7.48 7.95 12.87
N ASP A 20 -8.33 7.43 12.00
CA ASP A 20 -8.16 6.09 11.48
C ASP A 20 -7.05 6.11 10.42
N LEU A 21 -5.90 5.53 10.77
CA LEU A 21 -4.70 5.47 9.95
C LEU A 21 -4.35 4.01 9.64
N SER A 22 -4.01 3.73 8.39
CA SER A 22 -3.41 2.46 8.00
C SER A 22 -2.41 2.73 6.88
N PHE A 23 -1.23 2.16 6.96
CA PHE A 23 -0.24 2.25 5.88
C PHE A 23 0.55 0.96 5.76
N VAL A 24 1.08 0.74 4.56
CA VAL A 24 1.86 -0.43 4.23
C VAL A 24 3.00 -0.10 3.28
N ASN A 25 4.11 -0.80 3.48
CA ASN A 25 5.33 -0.66 2.69
C ASN A 25 5.86 -2.04 2.26
N ALA A 26 6.27 -2.18 1.00
CA ALA A 26 6.90 -3.39 0.49
C ALA A 26 8.01 -3.06 -0.50
N ALA A 27 9.05 -3.88 -0.46
CA ALA A 27 10.15 -3.94 -1.41
C ALA A 27 10.22 -5.36 -2.00
N CYS A 28 9.81 -5.50 -3.25
CA CYS A 28 9.89 -6.76 -3.98
C CYS A 28 11.12 -6.72 -4.89
N VAL A 29 12.10 -7.56 -4.61
CA VAL A 29 13.39 -7.64 -5.32
C VAL A 29 13.37 -8.81 -6.28
N ALA A 30 13.94 -8.66 -7.47
CA ALA A 30 14.09 -9.77 -8.40
C ALA A 30 14.88 -10.91 -7.75
N GLN A 31 14.39 -12.14 -7.83
CA GLN A 31 15.07 -13.32 -7.25
C GLN A 31 16.46 -13.61 -7.83
N SER A 32 16.79 -13.04 -8.99
CA SER A 32 18.14 -13.09 -9.57
C SER A 32 19.14 -12.23 -8.78
N LEU A 33 18.65 -11.31 -7.95
CA LEU A 33 19.42 -10.45 -7.06
C LEU A 33 19.27 -10.95 -5.63
N LYS A 34 20.39 -11.08 -4.92
CA LYS A 34 20.37 -11.47 -3.51
C LYS A 34 20.12 -10.26 -2.62
N LEU A 35 19.09 -10.34 -1.79
CA LEU A 35 18.87 -9.37 -0.72
C LEU A 35 20.01 -9.44 0.30
N LYS A 36 20.63 -8.30 0.60
CA LYS A 36 21.62 -8.21 1.67
C LYS A 36 20.89 -8.24 3.03
N PRO A 37 21.34 -9.04 4.02
CA PRO A 37 20.73 -9.06 5.34
C PRO A 37 20.63 -7.68 5.98
N SER A 38 21.69 -6.87 5.88
CA SER A 38 21.71 -5.49 6.40
C SER A 38 20.65 -4.58 5.76
N PHE A 39 20.32 -4.80 4.49
CA PHE A 39 19.26 -4.04 3.83
C PHE A 39 17.88 -4.50 4.31
N GLN A 40 17.68 -5.80 4.42
CA GLN A 40 16.43 -6.37 4.96
C GLN A 40 16.16 -5.88 6.38
N GLU A 41 17.16 -5.88 7.25
CA GLU A 41 17.05 -5.34 8.62
C GLU A 41 16.59 -3.87 8.64
N ILE A 42 17.09 -3.03 7.73
CA ILE A 42 16.68 -1.62 7.65
C ILE A 42 15.25 -1.49 7.12
N VAL A 43 14.91 -2.23 6.07
CA VAL A 43 13.58 -2.17 5.44
C VAL A 43 12.51 -2.65 6.40
N GLU A 44 12.74 -3.76 7.10
CA GLU A 44 11.80 -4.31 8.07
C GLU A 44 11.79 -3.51 9.39
N GLY A 45 12.96 -3.10 9.89
CA GLY A 45 13.10 -2.46 11.18
C GLY A 45 12.75 -0.97 11.20
N VAL A 46 13.16 -0.21 10.18
CA VAL A 46 12.98 1.26 10.12
C VAL A 46 11.73 1.64 9.33
N TYR A 47 11.52 0.99 8.18
CA TYR A 47 10.42 1.33 7.29
C TYR A 47 9.17 0.49 7.55
N HIS A 48 9.25 -0.49 8.46
CA HIS A 48 8.19 -1.47 8.71
C HIS A 48 7.65 -2.03 7.39
N ALA A 49 8.58 -2.29 6.48
CA ALA A 49 8.30 -2.68 5.12
C ALA A 49 8.69 -4.13 4.93
N ILE A 50 7.92 -4.84 4.12
CA ILE A 50 8.24 -6.23 3.81
C ILE A 50 9.27 -6.26 2.69
N ALA A 51 10.40 -6.93 2.90
CA ALA A 51 11.41 -7.15 1.85
C ALA A 51 11.37 -8.61 1.39
N LYS A 52 11.11 -8.86 0.09
CA LYS A 52 11.09 -10.24 -0.45
C LYS A 52 11.67 -10.35 -1.84
N GLU A 53 12.29 -11.50 -2.08
CA GLU A 53 12.73 -11.93 -3.41
C GLU A 53 11.54 -12.55 -4.17
N VAL A 54 11.32 -12.14 -5.42
CA VAL A 54 10.19 -12.56 -6.25
C VAL A 54 10.60 -12.83 -7.71
N ASP A 55 9.84 -13.66 -8.40
CA ASP A 55 10.08 -14.02 -9.81
C ASP A 55 9.30 -13.11 -10.76
N PHE A 56 9.89 -11.98 -11.14
CA PHE A 56 9.28 -11.08 -12.14
C PHE A 56 9.28 -11.67 -13.56
N ALA A 57 10.22 -12.54 -13.89
CA ALA A 57 10.35 -13.09 -15.23
C ALA A 57 9.21 -14.07 -15.56
N ASN A 58 8.87 -14.94 -14.60
CA ASN A 58 7.90 -16.01 -14.84
C ASN A 58 6.59 -15.83 -14.07
N LYS A 59 6.55 -14.95 -13.06
CA LYS A 59 5.42 -14.84 -12.11
C LYS A 59 4.97 -13.40 -11.87
N ALA A 60 5.20 -12.47 -12.80
CA ALA A 60 4.80 -11.06 -12.67
C ALA A 60 3.33 -10.88 -12.25
N GLU A 61 2.40 -11.58 -12.90
CA GLU A 61 0.97 -11.55 -12.56
C GLU A 61 0.68 -12.00 -11.14
N GLN A 62 1.31 -13.09 -10.71
CA GLN A 62 1.17 -13.61 -9.35
C GLN A 62 1.71 -12.61 -8.33
N VAL A 63 2.89 -12.02 -8.59
CA VAL A 63 3.50 -11.02 -7.71
C VAL A 63 2.58 -9.80 -7.55
N VAL A 64 2.04 -9.29 -8.66
CA VAL A 64 1.08 -8.17 -8.63
C VAL A 64 -0.17 -8.53 -7.82
N ALA A 65 -0.73 -9.72 -8.02
CA ALA A 65 -1.89 -10.19 -7.27
C ALA A 65 -1.61 -10.31 -5.77
N GLU A 66 -0.45 -10.83 -5.39
CA GLU A 66 -0.05 -10.99 -3.98
C GLU A 66 0.18 -9.63 -3.29
N VAL A 67 0.85 -8.68 -3.96
CA VAL A 67 1.04 -7.31 -3.43
C VAL A 67 -0.30 -6.60 -3.26
N ASN A 68 -1.21 -6.72 -4.24
CA ASN A 68 -2.53 -6.12 -4.17
C ASN A 68 -3.39 -6.72 -3.04
N ALA A 69 -3.41 -8.05 -2.91
CA ALA A 69 -4.16 -8.72 -1.85
C ALA A 69 -3.64 -8.36 -0.45
N TRP A 70 -2.32 -8.23 -0.31
CA TRP A 70 -1.70 -7.78 0.92
C TRP A 70 -2.07 -6.33 1.26
N ALA A 71 -1.94 -5.42 0.30
CA ALA A 71 -2.31 -4.01 0.47
C ALA A 71 -3.80 -3.88 0.80
N GLU A 72 -4.66 -4.65 0.14
CA GLU A 72 -6.09 -4.69 0.42
C GLU A 72 -6.37 -5.13 1.86
N THR A 73 -5.75 -6.23 2.29
CA THR A 73 -5.94 -6.77 3.65
C THR A 73 -5.51 -5.76 4.70
N ALA A 74 -4.31 -5.19 4.55
CA ALA A 74 -3.76 -4.26 5.52
C ALA A 74 -4.49 -2.92 5.57
N THR A 75 -5.06 -2.49 4.44
CA THR A 75 -5.90 -1.28 4.35
C THR A 75 -7.38 -1.56 4.53
N ARG A 76 -7.76 -2.73 5.08
CA ARG A 76 -9.15 -3.11 5.38
C ARG A 76 -10.10 -2.99 4.17
N GLY A 77 -9.61 -3.34 2.99
CA GLY A 77 -10.38 -3.33 1.75
C GLY A 77 -10.44 -1.98 1.03
N LEU A 78 -9.75 -0.95 1.53
CA LEU A 78 -9.82 0.43 1.02
C LEU A 78 -8.90 0.68 -0.17
N ILE A 79 -7.73 0.02 -0.22
CA ILE A 79 -6.78 0.11 -1.33
C ILE A 79 -6.61 -1.28 -1.95
N ARG A 80 -7.24 -1.52 -3.10
CA ARG A 80 -7.31 -2.87 -3.71
C ARG A 80 -6.33 -3.09 -4.85
N ASN A 81 -6.07 -2.06 -5.65
CA ASN A 81 -5.24 -2.14 -6.85
C ASN A 81 -4.03 -1.20 -6.71
N LEU A 82 -3.16 -1.49 -5.74
CA LEU A 82 -1.94 -0.71 -5.51
C LEU A 82 -1.00 -0.75 -6.72
N LEU A 83 -0.80 -1.95 -7.28
CA LEU A 83 -0.16 -2.16 -8.57
C LEU A 83 -1.26 -2.33 -9.62
N THR A 84 -1.33 -1.40 -10.58
CA THR A 84 -2.40 -1.36 -11.58
C THR A 84 -2.13 -2.31 -12.76
N ALA A 85 -3.13 -2.48 -13.63
CA ALA A 85 -2.97 -3.26 -14.86
C ALA A 85 -1.89 -2.66 -15.79
N GLU A 86 -1.65 -1.36 -15.72
CA GLU A 86 -0.57 -0.68 -16.43
C GLU A 86 0.80 -1.05 -15.86
N ALA A 87 0.92 -1.21 -14.54
CA ALA A 87 2.14 -1.69 -13.92
C ALA A 87 2.52 -3.09 -14.42
N LEU A 88 1.52 -3.97 -14.61
CA LEU A 88 1.74 -5.32 -15.14
C LEU A 88 2.36 -5.31 -16.55
N LYS A 89 2.09 -4.28 -17.38
CA LYS A 89 2.67 -4.17 -18.73
C LYS A 89 4.15 -3.81 -18.74
N VAL A 90 4.65 -3.25 -17.63
CA VAL A 90 6.05 -2.79 -17.52
C VAL A 90 6.90 -3.71 -16.65
N ILE A 91 6.29 -4.55 -15.80
CA ILE A 91 6.99 -5.54 -15.00
C ILE A 91 7.40 -6.72 -15.91
N ASN A 92 8.70 -6.98 -15.99
CA ASN A 92 9.27 -8.04 -16.82
C ASN A 92 10.57 -8.57 -16.20
N GLU A 93 11.30 -9.43 -16.92
CA GLU A 93 12.55 -10.04 -16.49
C GLU A 93 13.69 -9.06 -16.18
N TYR A 94 13.61 -7.83 -16.69
CA TYR A 94 14.58 -6.75 -16.41
C TYR A 94 14.20 -5.91 -15.19
N THR A 95 13.01 -6.11 -14.62
CA THR A 95 12.60 -5.43 -13.38
C THR A 95 13.46 -5.93 -12.22
N ALA A 96 14.26 -5.05 -11.63
CA ALA A 96 15.12 -5.39 -10.50
C ALA A 96 14.43 -5.24 -9.13
N LEU A 97 13.55 -4.24 -9.00
CA LEU A 97 12.95 -3.83 -7.73
C LEU A 97 11.60 -3.16 -7.97
N ILE A 98 10.60 -3.50 -7.16
CA ILE A 98 9.37 -2.73 -6.98
C ILE A 98 9.33 -2.21 -5.55
N LEU A 99 9.10 -0.91 -5.40
CA LEU A 99 8.77 -0.28 -4.13
C LEU A 99 7.28 0.07 -4.14
N ALA A 100 6.53 -0.50 -3.21
CA ALA A 100 5.10 -0.29 -3.08
C ALA A 100 4.80 0.35 -1.73
N ASN A 101 4.04 1.45 -1.75
CA ASN A 101 3.58 2.16 -0.55
C ASN A 101 2.10 2.49 -0.70
N ALA A 102 1.33 2.24 0.35
CA ALA A 102 -0.07 2.67 0.42
C ALA A 102 -0.34 3.29 1.79
N LEU A 103 -1.14 4.36 1.82
CA LEU A 103 -1.56 5.04 3.03
C LEU A 103 -3.04 5.41 2.95
N TYR A 104 -3.78 5.00 3.95
CA TYR A 104 -5.17 5.36 4.21
C TYR A 104 -5.24 6.23 5.47
N PHE A 105 -5.97 7.33 5.38
CA PHE A 105 -6.22 8.22 6.50
C PHE A 105 -7.67 8.68 6.50
N LYS A 106 -8.32 8.61 7.66
CA LYS A 106 -9.65 9.15 7.92
C LYS A 106 -9.67 9.79 9.29
N GLY A 107 -9.53 11.11 9.30
CA GLY A 107 -9.69 11.93 10.50
C GLY A 107 -11.08 12.53 10.63
N THR A 108 -11.46 12.86 11.86
CA THR A 108 -12.62 13.71 12.14
C THR A 108 -12.15 15.16 12.25
N TRP A 109 -12.89 16.08 11.62
CA TRP A 109 -12.58 17.51 11.72
C TRP A 109 -12.71 17.99 13.16
N ALA A 110 -11.77 18.82 13.63
CA ALA A 110 -11.85 19.44 14.95
C ALA A 110 -13.10 20.31 15.11
N GLN A 111 -13.50 21.00 14.04
CA GLN A 111 -14.78 21.67 13.92
C GLN A 111 -15.63 20.97 12.85
N LEU A 112 -16.71 20.33 13.28
CA LEU A 112 -17.60 19.60 12.39
C LEU A 112 -18.36 20.54 11.45
N PHE A 113 -18.58 20.08 10.23
CA PHE A 113 -19.44 20.76 9.27
C PHE A 113 -20.90 20.57 9.65
N ASP A 114 -21.67 21.65 9.59
CA ASP A 114 -23.13 21.58 9.66
C ASP A 114 -23.68 21.01 8.34
N THR A 115 -24.20 19.80 8.39
CA THR A 115 -24.75 19.10 7.22
C THR A 115 -25.95 19.83 6.63
N SER A 116 -26.70 20.62 7.42
CA SER A 116 -27.83 21.42 6.94
C SER A 116 -27.41 22.61 6.08
N ARG A 117 -26.14 23.02 6.18
CA ARG A 117 -25.55 24.12 5.41
C ARG A 117 -24.77 23.65 4.18
N SER A 118 -24.77 22.34 3.94
CA SER A 118 -24.11 21.74 2.77
C SER A 118 -25.01 21.85 1.55
N ASN A 119 -24.66 22.75 0.63
CA ASN A 119 -25.36 22.93 -0.64
C ASN A 119 -24.52 22.42 -1.81
N ARG A 120 -25.18 21.85 -2.83
CA ARG A 120 -24.50 21.38 -4.05
C ARG A 120 -24.10 22.59 -4.90
N LEU A 121 -22.82 22.96 -4.84
CA LEU A 121 -22.24 23.99 -5.72
C LEU A 121 -21.77 23.37 -7.05
N LEU A 122 -21.88 24.14 -8.12
CA LEU A 122 -21.28 23.78 -9.41
C LEU A 122 -19.75 23.77 -9.26
N LYS A 123 -19.13 22.63 -9.55
CA LYS A 123 -17.67 22.50 -9.55
C LYS A 123 -17.15 22.98 -10.90
N TYR A 124 -16.34 24.04 -10.92
CA TYR A 124 -15.56 24.39 -12.10
C TYR A 124 -14.26 23.58 -12.09
N SER A 125 -14.18 22.52 -12.90
CA SER A 125 -12.93 21.81 -13.18
C SER A 125 -12.30 22.42 -14.43
N GLY A 126 -11.62 23.56 -14.26
CA GLY A 126 -10.88 24.24 -15.32
C GLY A 126 -9.45 23.72 -15.42
N TRP A 127 -9.26 22.53 -15.99
CA TRP A 127 -7.98 22.06 -16.54
C TRP A 127 -8.29 21.12 -17.71
N THR A 128 -8.07 21.62 -18.93
CA THR A 128 -7.87 20.83 -20.15
C THR A 128 -6.44 21.02 -20.60
#